data_AF-A0A7J4IZN7-F1
#
_entry.id   AF-A0A7J4IZN7-F1
#
_cell.length_a   1.000
_cell.length_b   1.000
_cell.length_c   1.000
_cell.angle_alpha   90.00
_cell.angle_beta   90.00
_cell.angle_gamma   90.00
#
_symmetry.space_group_name_H-M   'P 1'
#
loop_
_entity.id
_entity.type
_entity.pdbx_description
1 polymer ?
#
loop_
_entity_poly.entity_id
_entity_poly.type
_entity_poly.pdbx_seq_one_letter_code
_entity_poly.pdbx_strand_id
1 'polypeptide(L)' 'MAVCAICFKSVNIGHLVSHAKNRVRHLRKPNLHSAHILVGGAKRRVMLCTQCKRTVRAVEKVAAETKKVTKKSSK' A
#
# COMPACT_ATOMS: atom_id res chain seq x y z
N MET A 1 -4.93 -3.11 15.93
CA MET A 1 -3.84 -2.55 15.09
C MET A 1 -4.28 -2.60 13.64
N ALA A 2 -3.97 -1.58 12.84
CA ALA A 2 -4.30 -1.61 11.41
C ALA A 2 -3.36 -2.57 10.66
N VAL A 3 -3.90 -3.30 9.69
CA VAL A 3 -3.17 -4.23 8.82
C VAL A 3 -3.37 -3.80 7.38
N CYS A 4 -2.35 -3.98 6.53
CA CYS A 4 -2.51 -3.70 5.10
C CYS A 4 -3.51 -4.68 4.47
N ALA A 5 -4.52 -4.17 3.75
CA ALA A 5 -5.54 -5.00 3.11
C ALA A 5 -5.00 -5.87 1.95
N ILE A 6 -3.82 -5.56 1.40
CA ILE A 6 -3.25 -6.25 0.23
C ILE A 6 -2.15 -7.25 0.64
N CYS A 7 -1.16 -6.78 1.41
CA CYS A 7 0.02 -7.58 1.76
C CYS A 7 0.07 -8.02 3.23
N PHE A 8 -0.99 -7.76 3.99
CA PHE A 8 -1.16 -8.17 5.38
C PHE A 8 -0.03 -7.74 6.34
N LYS A 9 0.78 -6.75 5.97
CA LYS A 9 1.82 -6.20 6.84
C LYS A 9 1.19 -5.70 8.13
N SER A 10 1.64 -6.29 9.24
CA SER A 10 1.29 -5.94 10.60
C SER A 10 2.51 -5.34 11.32
N VAL A 11 2.37 -5.08 12.62
CA VAL A 11 3.46 -4.54 13.43
C VAL A 11 4.51 -5.61 13.65
N ASN A 12 5.77 -5.28 13.38
CA ASN A 12 6.90 -6.16 13.67
C ASN A 12 7.51 -5.81 15.02
N ILE A 13 7.71 -6.81 15.87
CA ILE A 13 8.41 -6.65 17.15
C ILE A 13 9.90 -6.90 16.89
N GLY A 14 10.77 -6.04 17.42
CA GLY A 14 12.20 -6.27 17.39
C GLY A 14 12.94 -5.41 18.42
N HIS A 15 14.25 -5.27 18.24
CA HIS A 15 15.08 -4.45 19.11
C HIS A 15 15.70 -3.26 18.38
N LEU A 16 15.84 -2.14 19.08
CA LEU A 16 16.87 -1.15 18.79
C LEU A 16 18.17 -1.66 19.43
N VAL A 17 19.23 -1.72 18.64
CA VAL A 17 20.55 -2.19 19.07
C VAL A 17 21.50 -1.01 18.97
N SER A 18 22.10 -0.60 20.09
CA SER A 18 23.14 0.43 20.08
C SER A 18 24.48 -0.16 19.62
N HIS A 19 25.48 0.70 19.35
CA HIS A 19 26.84 0.26 19.06
C HIS A 19 27.44 -0.63 20.17
N ALA A 20 27.07 -0.38 21.43
CA ALA A 20 27.45 -1.22 22.57
C ALA A 20 26.63 -2.53 22.69
N LYS A 21 25.77 -2.85 21.71
CA LYS A 21 24.87 -4.02 21.67
C LYS A 21 23.78 -4.01 22.76
N ASN A 22 23.45 -2.86 23.33
CA ASN A 22 22.31 -2.74 24.24
C ASN A 22 21.01 -2.87 23.43
N ARG A 23 20.15 -3.82 23.83
CA ARG A 23 18.92 -4.19 23.11
C ARG A 23 17.69 -3.65 23.83
N VAL A 24 16.99 -2.70 23.23
CA VAL A 24 15.72 -2.16 23.74
C VAL A 24 14.57 -2.69 22.89
N ARG A 25 13.50 -3.24 23.49
CA ARG A 25 12.31 -3.70 22.75
C ARG A 25 11.65 -2.52 22.04
N HIS A 26 11.28 -2.72 20.78
CA HIS A 26 10.67 -1.70 19.95
C HIS A 26 9.67 -2.29 18.95
N LEU A 27 8.58 -1.55 18.75
CA LEU A 27 7.52 -1.88 17.81
C LEU A 27 7.73 -1.13 16.49
N ARG A 28 8.06 -1.85 15.42
CA ARG A 28 8.16 -1.31 14.06
C ARG A 28 6.78 -1.33 13.40
N LYS A 29 6.10 -0.19 13.40
CA LYS A 29 4.80 -0.04 12.73
C LYS A 29 5.01 0.16 11.22
N PRO A 30 4.28 -0.56 10.35
CA PRO A 30 4.29 -0.28 8.92
C PRO A 30 3.66 1.07 8.63
N ASN A 31 4.16 1.79 7.61
CA ASN A 31 3.60 3.06 7.15
C ASN A 31 2.27 2.83 6.41
N LEU A 32 1.20 2.65 7.18
CA LEU A 32 -0.16 2.44 6.69
C LEU A 32 -0.88 3.77 6.52
N HIS A 33 -1.55 3.94 5.39
CA HIS A 33 -2.34 5.11 5.06
C HIS A 33 -3.69 4.69 4.48
N SER A 34 -4.72 5.51 4.69
CA SER A 34 -6.00 5.29 4.03
C SER A 34 -5.91 5.63 2.54
N ALA A 35 -6.48 4.77 1.70
CA ALA A 35 -6.66 4.99 0.27
C ALA A 35 -8.03 4.48 -0.18
N HIS A 36 -8.56 5.05 -1.27
CA HIS A 36 -9.73 4.53 -1.95
C HIS A 36 -9.28 3.60 -3.06
N ILE A 37 -9.82 2.38 -3.10
CA ILE A 37 -9.55 1.41 -4.16
C ILE A 37 -10.88 0.82 -4.64
N LEU A 38 -10.93 0.48 -5.92
CA LEU A 38 -12.01 -0.33 -6.49
C LEU A 38 -11.81 -1.79 -6.06
N VAL A 39 -12.71 -2.29 -5.21
CA VAL A 39 -12.74 -3.70 -4.79
C VAL A 39 -14.08 -4.27 -5.28
N GLY A 40 -14.04 -5.21 -6.23
CA GLY A 40 -15.25 -5.83 -6.79
C GLY A 40 -16.21 -4.84 -7.47
N GLY A 41 -15.68 -3.77 -8.07
CA GLY A 41 -16.48 -2.73 -8.75
C GLY A 41 -16.94 -1.57 -7.86
N ALA A 42 -16.83 -1.67 -6.54
CA ALA A 42 -17.15 -0.58 -5.61
C ALA A 42 -15.90 0.12 -5.08
N LYS A 43 -15.90 1.46 -5.03
CA LYS A 43 -14.84 2.23 -4.38
C LYS A 43 -14.98 2.12 -2.87
N ARG A 44 -14.01 1.49 -2.19
CA ARG A 44 -13.99 1.36 -0.74
C ARG A 44 -12.75 2.02 -0.15
N ARG A 45 -12.87 2.55 1.06
CA ARG A 45 -11.74 3.09 1.83
C ARG A 45 -11.07 1.93 2.56
N VAL A 46 -9.78 1.73 2.31
CA VAL A 46 -8.99 0.65 2.92
C VAL A 46 -7.64 1.16 3.40
N MET A 47 -7.06 0.46 4.38
CA MET A 47 -5.72 0.73 4.90
C MET A 47 -4.67 0.03 4.04
N LEU A 48 -3.75 0.80 3.48
CA LEU A 48 -2.68 0.30 2.63
C LEU A 48 -1.31 0.76 3.12
N CYS A 49 -0.30 -0.09 3.00
CA CYS A 49 1.08 0.35 3.19
C CYS A 49 1.53 1.24 2.02
N THR A 50 2.55 2.06 2.23
CA THR A 50 3.12 2.95 1.20
C THR A 50 3.51 2.22 -0.09
N GLN A 51 4.04 1.01 0.00
CA GLN A 51 4.39 0.19 -1.17
C GLN A 51 3.15 -0.19 -1.98
N CYS A 52 2.13 -0.77 -1.34
CA CYS A 52 0.89 -1.16 -2.02
C CYS A 52 0.10 0.06 -2.53
N LYS A 53 0.16 1.19 -1.83
CA LYS A 53 -0.45 2.44 -2.30
C LYS A 53 0.20 2.94 -3.60
N ARG A 54 1.52 2.76 -3.75
CA ARG A 54 2.25 3.12 -4.98
C ARG A 54 1.85 2.21 -6.15
N THR A 55 1.79 0.89 -5.93
CA THR A 55 1.43 -0.06 -6.99
C THR A 55 -0.01 0.13 -7.48
N VAL A 56 -0.96 0.31 -6.56
CA VAL A 56 -2.36 0.59 -6.92
C VAL A 56 -2.47 1.84 -7.79
N ARG A 57 -1.81 2.94 -7.40
CA ARG A 57 -1.79 4.17 -8.21
C ARG A 57 -1.16 3.98 -9.58
N ALA A 58 -0.13 3.13 -9.70
CA ALA A 58 0.48 2.84 -10.99
C ALA A 58 -0.48 2.05 -11.90
N VAL A 59 -1.16 1.05 -11.36
CA VAL A 59 -2.17 0.26 -12.09
C VAL A 59 -3.34 1.13 -12.54
N GLU A 60 -3.83 2.03 -11.69
CA GLU A 60 -4.89 3.00 -12.04
C GLU A 60 -4.48 3.90 -13.21
N LYS A 61 -3.21 4.35 -13.24
CA LYS A 61 -2.68 5.16 -14.34
C LYS A 61 -2.62 4.38 -15.65
N VAL A 62 -2.03 3.18 -15.62
CA VAL A 62 -1.94 2.31 -16.80
C VAL A 62 -3.34 2.00 -17.34
N ALA A 63 -4.30 1.71 -16.46
CA ALA A 63 -5.70 1.47 -16.85
C ALA A 63 -6.39 2.71 -17.44
N ALA A 64 -5.99 3.92 -17.05
CA ALA A 64 -6.50 5.15 -17.65
C ALA A 64 -5.87 5.41 -19.03
N GLU A 65 -4.59 5.08 -19.21
CA GLU A 65 -3.88 5.23 -20.48
C GLU A 65 -4.37 4.23 -21.54
N THR A 66 -4.57 2.96 -21.18
CA THR A 66 -5.12 1.95 -22.11
C THR A 66 -6.50 2.32 -22.62
N LYS A 67 -7.38 2.87 -21.75
CA LYS A 67 -8.70 3.39 -22.14
C LYS A 67 -8.63 4.57 -23.11
N LYS A 68 -7.54 5.36 -23.09
CA LYS A 68 -7.34 6.45 -24.05
C LYS A 68 -6.95 5.91 -25.42
N VAL A 69 -6.09 4.89 -25.47
CA VAL A 69 -5.65 4.25 -26.72
C VAL A 69 -6.81 3.58 -27.44
N THR A 70 -7.62 2.79 -26.73
CA THR A 70 -8.77 2.09 -27.34
C THR A 70 -9.83 3.06 -27.89
N LYS A 71 -10.10 4.17 -27.18
CA LYS A 71 -11.02 5.22 -27.67
C LYS A 71 -10.48 6.00 -28.88
N LYS A 72 -9.16 6.05 -29.07
CA LYS A 72 -8.52 6.75 -30.20
C LYS A 72 -8.53 5.92 -31.48
N SER A 73 -8.58 4.58 -31.37
CA SER A 73 -8.64 3.67 -32.53
C SER A 73 -10.04 3.51 -33.13
N SER A 74 -11.08 3.98 -32.43
CA SER A 74 -12.49 3.92 -32.84
C SER A 74 -13.01 5.25 -33.42
N LYS A 75 -12.12 6.19 -33.78
CA LYS A 75 -12.46 7.45 -34.43
C LYS A 75 -11.72 7.58 -35.75
#